data_AF-A0A5J4R224-F1
#
_entry.id   AF-A0A5J4R224-F1
#
_cell.length_a   1.000
_cell.length_b   1.000
_cell.length_c   1.000
_cell.angle_alpha   90.00
_cell.angle_beta   90.00
_cell.angle_gamma   90.00
#
_symmetry.space_group_name_H-M   'P 1'
#
loop_
_entity.id
_entity.type
_entity.pdbx_description
1 polymer ?
#
loop_
_entity_poly.entity_id
_entity_poly.type
_entity_poly.pdbx_seq_one_letter_code
_entity_poly.pdbx_strand_id
1 'polypeptide(L)'
;MKDITWIDSRKKWYGILVSNDGKNFYGVDGKEDQPVRLDVEVEDGEQFVNYIRFELSSWVAWLVPPTVVTLITLIVSALLYQLWKRYNEKKQQSEHLKWVEKQKYFRAIERRIQNIKQNEYLQIQLDAEAAALVPYRNNPNLPHAPKTVQIEDLGKIQFIRYDPDAKS
;
A
#
# COMPACT_ATOMS: atom_id res chain seq x y z
N MET A 1 -57.83 14.12 -10.86
CA MET A 1 -58.92 13.52 -10.08
C MET A 1 -58.41 13.31 -8.66
N LYS A 2 -58.97 14.03 -7.69
CA LYS A 2 -58.63 13.94 -6.26
C LYS A 2 -59.83 13.26 -5.62
N ASP A 3 -59.98 11.97 -5.90
CA ASP A 3 -61.26 11.34 -5.63
C ASP A 3 -61.09 10.39 -4.44
N ILE A 4 -61.86 10.69 -3.39
CA ILE A 4 -62.13 9.86 -2.20
C ILE A 4 -61.04 9.94 -1.10
N THR A 5 -60.87 11.11 -0.47
CA THR A 5 -60.13 11.26 0.82
C THR A 5 -61.05 11.31 2.05
N TRP A 6 -62.36 11.15 1.86
CA TRP A 6 -63.37 11.30 2.91
C TRP A 6 -63.86 9.95 3.49
N ILE A 7 -63.52 8.83 2.84
CA ILE A 7 -63.78 7.47 3.32
C ILE A 7 -62.53 6.96 4.05
N ASP A 8 -62.58 6.92 5.38
CA ASP A 8 -61.56 6.35 6.28
C ASP A 8 -62.28 5.43 7.28
N SER A 9 -62.51 4.19 6.85
CA SER A 9 -63.17 3.15 7.66
C SER A 9 -62.37 2.74 8.90
N ARG A 10 -61.06 3.05 8.96
CA ARG A 10 -60.21 2.74 10.13
C ARG A 10 -60.41 3.73 11.27
N LYS A 11 -60.84 4.97 10.98
CA LYS A 11 -61.03 6.02 11.99
C LYS A 11 -62.48 6.45 12.18
N LYS A 12 -63.34 6.19 11.20
CA LYS A 12 -64.73 6.64 11.20
C LYS A 12 -65.66 5.47 10.91
N TRP A 13 -66.77 5.44 11.63
CA TRP A 13 -67.88 4.56 11.33
C TRP A 13 -68.83 5.28 10.36
N TYR A 14 -69.41 4.52 9.44
CA TYR A 14 -70.35 5.01 8.45
C TYR A 14 -71.72 4.40 8.70
N GLY A 15 -72.77 5.14 8.41
CA GLY A 15 -74.13 4.63 8.51
C GLY A 15 -75.03 5.27 7.47
N ILE A 16 -76.09 4.56 7.10
CA ILE A 16 -77.07 4.99 6.11
C ILE A 16 -78.37 5.37 6.82
N LEU A 17 -78.94 6.48 6.37
CA LEU A 17 -80.32 6.86 6.65
C LEU A 17 -81.10 6.83 5.34
N VAL A 18 -82.34 6.35 5.40
CA VAL A 18 -83.25 6.24 4.27
C VAL A 18 -84.37 7.26 4.43
N SER A 19 -84.73 7.93 3.33
CA SER A 19 -85.82 8.90 3.30
C SER A 19 -86.74 8.58 2.12
N ASN A 20 -88.05 8.66 2.37
CA ASN A 20 -89.07 8.52 1.32
C ASN A 20 -89.53 9.88 0.76
N ASP A 21 -89.39 10.95 1.55
CA ASP A 21 -89.87 12.30 1.23
C ASP A 21 -88.73 13.31 1.00
N GLY A 22 -87.48 12.89 1.17
CA GLY A 22 -86.29 13.73 1.08
C GLY A 22 -86.15 14.74 2.21
N LYS A 23 -87.02 14.68 3.23
CA LYS A 23 -87.06 15.63 4.36
C LYS A 23 -86.79 14.94 5.68
N ASN A 24 -87.39 13.78 5.90
CA ASN A 24 -87.24 13.00 7.12
C ASN A 24 -86.37 11.78 6.84
N PHE A 25 -85.39 11.54 7.71
CA PHE A 25 -84.37 10.52 7.53
C PHE A 25 -84.44 9.49 8.66
N TYR A 26 -84.69 8.23 8.29
CA TYR A 26 -84.90 7.14 9.23
C TYR A 26 -83.82 6.08 9.05
N GLY A 27 -83.40 5.42 10.13
CA GLY A 27 -82.48 4.29 10.05
C GLY A 27 -83.00 3.08 10.82
N VAL A 28 -82.27 2.65 11.84
CA VAL A 28 -82.56 1.41 12.59
C VAL A 28 -84.00 1.42 13.12
N ASP A 29 -84.76 0.38 12.77
CA ASP A 29 -86.17 0.18 13.15
C ASP A 29 -87.10 1.36 12.80
N GLY A 30 -86.78 2.15 11.77
CA GLY A 30 -87.59 3.29 11.34
C GLY A 30 -87.53 4.49 12.28
N LYS A 31 -86.51 4.56 13.15
CA LYS A 31 -86.28 5.71 14.04
C LYS A 31 -85.53 6.82 13.33
N GLU A 32 -85.95 8.05 13.59
CA GLU A 32 -85.31 9.26 13.06
C GLU A 32 -83.90 9.43 13.64
N ASP A 33 -82.95 9.81 12.80
CA ASP A 33 -81.55 10.08 13.16
C ASP A 33 -80.78 8.91 13.82
N GLN A 34 -81.25 7.68 13.63
CA GLN A 34 -80.55 6.48 14.09
C GLN A 34 -79.98 5.70 12.90
N PRO A 35 -78.80 6.06 12.38
CA PRO A 35 -78.27 5.47 11.16
C PRO A 35 -78.02 3.97 11.31
N VAL A 36 -78.33 3.20 10.26
CA VAL A 36 -77.95 1.79 10.17
C VAL A 36 -76.45 1.73 9.94
N ARG A 37 -75.71 1.17 10.89
CA ARG A 37 -74.25 1.08 10.81
C ARG A 37 -73.85 0.14 9.67
N LEU A 38 -73.01 0.64 8.79
CA LEU A 38 -72.36 -0.17 7.77
C LEU A 38 -71.11 -0.82 8.37
N ASP A 39 -70.99 -2.12 8.17
CA ASP A 39 -69.71 -2.80 8.37
C ASP A 39 -68.93 -2.67 7.06
N VAL A 40 -67.93 -1.79 7.07
CA VAL A 40 -67.14 -1.48 5.88
C VAL A 40 -65.79 -2.16 6.03
N GLU A 41 -65.70 -3.36 5.48
CA GLU A 41 -64.42 -4.05 5.31
C GLU A 41 -63.73 -3.47 4.07
N VAL A 42 -62.57 -2.84 4.27
CA VAL A 42 -61.74 -2.37 3.16
C VAL A 42 -60.72 -3.46 2.88
N GLU A 43 -60.91 -4.18 1.78
CA GLU A 43 -59.89 -5.09 1.27
C GLU A 43 -58.68 -4.26 0.82
N ASP A 44 -57.55 -4.45 1.51
CA ASP A 44 -56.28 -3.80 1.17
C ASP A 44 -55.76 -4.42 -0.15
N GLY A 45 -56.09 -3.79 -1.30
CA GLY A 45 -55.75 -4.24 -2.64
C GLY A 45 -55.28 -3.12 -3.59
N GLU A 46 -54.02 -3.23 -4.01
CA GLU A 46 -53.35 -2.64 -5.19
C GLU A 46 -53.23 -1.12 -5.42
N GLN A 47 -54.00 -0.23 -4.78
CA GLN A 47 -53.92 1.22 -5.09
C GLN A 47 -53.06 2.07 -4.14
N PHE A 48 -52.54 1.51 -3.06
CA PHE A 48 -51.52 2.14 -2.25
C PHE A 48 -50.20 1.44 -2.53
N VAL A 49 -49.21 2.18 -3.03
CA VAL A 49 -47.82 1.72 -3.04
C VAL A 49 -47.57 1.15 -1.65
N ASN A 50 -47.34 -0.15 -1.58
CA ASN A 50 -47.10 -0.87 -0.35
C ASN A 50 -45.87 -0.28 0.31
N TYR A 51 -46.04 0.77 1.10
CA TYR A 51 -45.05 1.21 2.05
C TYR A 51 -44.93 0.03 2.99
N ILE A 52 -43.87 -0.76 2.80
CA ILE A 52 -43.47 -1.80 3.74
C ILE A 52 -43.38 -1.11 5.09
N ARG A 53 -44.45 -1.20 5.88
CA ARG A 53 -44.53 -0.61 7.20
C ARG A 53 -43.79 -1.58 8.07
N PHE A 54 -42.47 -1.38 8.12
CA PHE A 54 -41.57 -2.11 8.99
C PHE A 54 -42.01 -1.89 10.44
N GLU A 55 -42.88 -2.77 10.94
CA GLU A 55 -43.32 -2.82 12.33
C GLU A 55 -42.20 -3.42 13.19
N LEU A 56 -41.01 -2.79 13.17
CA LEU A 56 -40.00 -3.08 14.16
C LEU A 56 -40.50 -2.53 15.49
N SER A 57 -40.44 -3.36 16.55
CA SER A 57 -40.54 -2.90 17.94
C SER A 57 -39.77 -1.58 18.10
N SER A 58 -40.40 -0.57 18.72
CA SER A 58 -39.88 0.82 18.78
C SER A 58 -38.41 0.90 19.20
N TRP A 59 -37.96 0.00 20.08
CA TRP A 59 -36.57 -0.07 20.51
C TRP A 59 -35.62 -0.62 19.42
N VAL A 60 -36.04 -1.65 18.69
CA VAL A 60 -35.22 -2.26 17.63
C VAL A 60 -34.99 -1.28 16.48
N ALA A 61 -35.98 -0.45 16.17
CA ALA A 61 -35.87 0.61 15.15
C ALA A 61 -34.75 1.63 15.47
N TRP A 62 -34.43 1.86 16.75
CA TRP A 62 -33.33 2.71 17.16
C TRP A 62 -31.96 2.02 17.11
N LEU A 63 -31.92 0.69 17.27
CA LEU A 63 -30.67 -0.06 17.35
C LEU A 63 -30.12 -0.48 15.97
N VAL A 64 -31.01 -0.77 15.01
CA VAL A 64 -30.61 -1.26 13.67
C VAL A 64 -29.82 -0.23 12.84
N PRO A 65 -30.22 1.05 12.76
CA PRO A 65 -29.46 2.03 11.99
C PRO A 65 -28.01 2.20 12.44
N PRO A 66 -27.70 2.42 13.73
CA PRO A 66 -26.31 2.60 14.16
C PRO A 66 -25.48 1.32 14.01
N THR A 67 -26.05 0.13 14.22
CA THR A 67 -25.29 -1.12 14.03
C THR A 67 -24.92 -1.36 12.56
N VAL A 68 -25.82 -1.08 11.63
CA VAL A 68 -25.52 -1.20 10.19
C VAL A 68 -24.46 -0.17 9.79
N VAL A 69 -24.58 1.09 10.24
CA VAL A 69 -23.62 2.15 9.94
C VAL A 69 -22.24 1.82 10.51
N THR A 70 -22.13 1.33 11.75
CA THR A 70 -20.84 0.96 12.34
C THR A 70 -20.19 -0.19 11.59
N LEU A 71 -20.96 -1.20 11.18
CA LEU A 71 -20.45 -2.34 10.43
C LEU A 71 -19.92 -1.93 9.05
N ILE A 72 -20.66 -1.08 8.33
CA ILE A 72 -20.21 -0.50 7.05
C ILE A 72 -18.94 0.33 7.25
N THR A 73 -18.89 1.16 8.30
CA THR A 73 -17.73 2.01 8.60
C THR A 73 -16.47 1.17 8.87
N LEU A 74 -16.61 0.08 9.62
CA LEU A 74 -15.50 -0.85 9.88
C LEU A 74 -15.00 -1.52 8.59
N ILE A 75 -15.91 -1.93 7.70
CA ILE A 75 -15.55 -2.53 6.41
C ILE A 75 -14.77 -1.52 5.56
N VAL A 76 -15.26 -0.29 5.42
CA VAL A 76 -14.60 0.76 4.63
C VAL A 76 -13.22 1.10 5.22
N SER A 77 -13.13 1.23 6.54
CA SER A 77 -11.86 1.48 7.24
C SER A 77 -10.85 0.36 6.99
N ALA A 78 -11.28 -0.90 7.07
CA ALA A 78 -10.43 -2.05 6.79
C ALA A 78 -9.93 -2.08 5.33
N LEU A 79 -10.79 -1.76 4.36
CA LEU A 79 -10.41 -1.67 2.95
C LEU A 79 -9.37 -0.56 2.70
N LEU A 80 -9.59 0.63 3.26
CA LEU A 80 -8.64 1.74 3.16
C LEU A 80 -7.29 1.38 3.80
N TYR A 81 -7.32 0.74 4.98
CA TYR A 81 -6.11 0.27 5.65
C TYR A 81 -5.35 -0.75 4.81
N GLN A 82 -6.03 -1.73 4.20
CA GLN A 82 -5.38 -2.72 3.32
C GLN A 82 -4.73 -2.07 2.10
N LEU A 83 -5.42 -1.12 1.45
CA LEU A 83 -4.88 -0.38 0.31
C LEU A 83 -3.64 0.43 0.71
N TRP A 84 -3.73 1.17 1.81
CA TRP A 84 -2.62 1.97 2.32
C TRP A 84 -1.42 1.11 2.73
N LYS A 85 -1.66 -0.01 3.42
CA LYS A 85 -0.62 -0.98 3.81
C LYS A 85 0.12 -1.52 2.60
N ARG A 86 -0.61 -1.95 1.55
CA ARG A 86 -0.01 -2.44 0.30
C ARG A 86 0.84 -1.37 -0.39
N TYR A 87 0.40 -0.11 -0.38
CA TYR A 87 1.17 0.98 -0.97
C TYR A 87 2.45 1.26 -0.18
N ASN A 88 2.35 1.28 1.15
CA ASN A 88 3.48 1.61 2.03
C ASN A 88 4.58 0.53 2.00
N GLU A 89 4.20 -0.76 1.99
CA GLU A 89 5.15 -1.87 1.88
C GLU A 89 5.97 -1.81 0.58
N LYS A 90 5.32 -1.50 -0.55
CA LYS A 90 6.01 -1.32 -1.84
C LYS A 90 6.98 -0.15 -1.80
N LYS A 91 6.60 0.96 -1.17
CA LYS A 91 7.46 2.13 -1.02
C LYS A 91 8.72 1.79 -0.23
N GLN A 92 8.57 1.12 0.92
CA GLN A 92 9.69 0.70 1.76
C GLN A 92 10.67 -0.23 1.04
N GLN A 93 10.17 -1.20 0.28
CA GLN A 93 11.03 -2.09 -0.52
C GLN A 93 11.85 -1.31 -1.55
N SER A 94 11.21 -0.37 -2.25
CA SER A 94 11.90 0.44 -3.27
C SER A 94 12.96 1.36 -2.66
N GLU A 95 12.71 1.94 -1.49
CA GLU A 95 13.67 2.77 -0.77
C GLU A 95 14.84 1.93 -0.23
N HIS A 96 14.56 0.73 0.29
CA HIS A 96 15.61 -0.18 0.74
C HIS A 96 16.52 -0.61 -0.43
N LEU A 97 15.96 -0.96 -1.58
CA LEU A 97 16.74 -1.31 -2.77
C LEU A 97 17.65 -0.15 -3.22
N LYS A 98 17.11 1.08 -3.28
CA LYS A 98 17.90 2.29 -3.59
C LYS A 98 19.01 2.53 -2.57
N TRP A 99 18.74 2.30 -1.30
CA TRP A 99 19.73 2.43 -0.23
C TRP A 99 20.86 1.40 -0.38
N VAL A 100 20.52 0.13 -0.65
CA VAL A 100 21.50 -0.94 -0.89
C VAL A 100 22.35 -0.64 -2.13
N GLU A 101 21.76 -0.14 -3.21
CA GLU A 101 22.46 0.23 -4.43
C GLU A 101 23.46 1.37 -4.18
N LYS A 102 23.05 2.43 -3.48
CA LYS A 102 23.95 3.50 -3.03
C LYS A 102 25.11 2.97 -2.20
N GLN A 103 24.84 2.08 -1.24
CA GLN A 103 25.89 1.46 -0.42
C GLN A 103 26.90 0.68 -1.26
N LYS A 104 26.44 -0.10 -2.26
CA LYS A 104 27.33 -0.80 -3.19
C LYS A 104 28.17 0.18 -4.02
N TYR A 105 27.58 1.27 -4.50
CA TYR A 105 28.27 2.31 -5.27
C TYR A 105 29.37 3.00 -4.45
N PHE A 106 29.06 3.45 -3.23
CA PHE A 106 30.06 4.05 -2.33
C PHE A 106 31.20 3.08 -2.00
N ARG A 107 30.88 1.83 -1.69
CA ARG A 107 31.89 0.79 -1.44
C ARG A 107 32.79 0.54 -2.66
N ALA A 108 32.24 0.61 -3.87
CA ALA A 108 33.02 0.46 -5.10
C ALA A 108 33.96 1.64 -5.34
N ILE A 109 33.50 2.87 -5.08
CA ILE A 109 34.34 4.08 -5.15
C ILE A 109 35.47 3.99 -4.12
N GLU A 110 35.17 3.62 -2.89
CA GLU A 110 36.15 3.55 -1.82
C GLU A 110 37.28 2.55 -2.14
N ARG A 111 36.93 1.37 -2.68
CA ARG A 111 37.92 0.41 -3.18
C ARG A 111 38.80 0.99 -4.28
N ARG A 112 38.23 1.73 -5.24
CA ARG A 112 39.01 2.37 -6.31
C ARG A 112 39.98 3.40 -5.75
N ILE A 113 39.54 4.22 -4.79
CA ILE A 113 40.40 5.21 -4.12
C ILE A 113 41.54 4.52 -3.37
N GLN A 114 41.26 3.43 -2.64
CA GLN A 114 42.29 2.69 -1.93
C GLN A 114 43.32 2.08 -2.88
N ASN A 115 42.87 1.47 -3.99
CA ASN A 115 43.78 0.91 -4.99
C ASN A 115 44.66 2.00 -5.63
N ILE A 116 44.10 3.18 -5.95
CA ILE A 116 44.87 4.31 -6.50
C ILE A 116 45.93 4.78 -5.49
N LYS A 117 45.55 4.97 -4.23
CA LYS A 117 46.49 5.35 -3.17
C LYS A 117 47.61 4.33 -3.03
N GLN A 118 47.29 3.04 -3.02
CA GLN A 118 48.28 1.97 -2.94
C GLN A 118 49.26 2.02 -4.12
N ASN A 119 48.76 2.22 -5.34
CA ASN A 119 49.60 2.35 -6.53
C ASN A 119 50.53 3.57 -6.46
N GLU A 120 50.04 4.70 -5.93
CA GLU A 120 50.83 5.91 -5.73
C GLU A 120 51.96 5.69 -4.72
N TYR A 121 51.69 5.00 -3.60
CA TYR A 121 52.74 4.62 -2.64
C TYR A 121 53.81 3.72 -3.25
N LEU A 122 53.42 2.77 -4.10
CA LEU A 122 54.37 1.90 -4.81
C LEU A 122 55.27 2.69 -5.76
N GLN A 123 54.72 3.67 -6.49
CA GLN A 123 55.51 4.55 -7.35
C GLN A 123 56.53 5.35 -6.55
N ILE A 124 56.11 5.96 -5.43
CA ILE A 124 57.01 6.74 -4.56
C ILE A 124 58.16 5.88 -4.03
N GLN A 125 57.90 4.62 -3.66
CA GLN A 125 58.95 3.69 -3.23
C GLN A 125 59.93 3.38 -4.37
N LEU A 126 59.43 3.12 -5.58
CA LEU A 126 60.25 2.85 -6.74
C LEU A 126 61.17 4.03 -7.08
N ASP A 127 60.64 5.26 -7.03
CA ASP A 127 61.38 6.48 -7.32
C ASP A 127 62.45 6.75 -6.25
N ALA A 128 62.14 6.50 -4.98
CA ALA A 128 63.09 6.61 -3.88
C ALA A 128 64.24 5.59 -3.99
N GLU A 129 63.92 4.34 -4.36
CA GLU A 129 64.92 3.31 -4.63
C GLU A 129 65.81 3.68 -5.83
N ALA A 130 65.22 4.13 -6.93
CA ALA A 130 65.95 4.57 -8.11
C ALA A 130 66.88 5.77 -7.81
N ALA A 131 66.43 6.73 -7.00
CA ALA A 131 67.25 7.86 -6.57
C ALA A 131 68.39 7.45 -5.61
N ALA A 132 68.23 6.37 -4.85
CA ALA A 132 69.27 5.83 -3.97
C ALA A 132 70.34 5.01 -4.73
N LEU A 133 70.09 4.61 -5.98
CA LEU A 133 71.08 3.93 -6.82
C LEU A 133 72.16 4.92 -7.27
N VAL A 134 73.37 4.77 -6.73
CA VAL A 134 74.55 5.52 -7.19
C VAL A 134 75.04 4.92 -8.51
N PRO A 135 75.28 5.70 -9.57
CA PRO A 135 75.76 5.17 -10.84
C PRO A 135 77.13 4.51 -10.66
N TYR A 136 77.24 3.23 -11.02
CA TYR A 136 78.52 2.50 -11.01
C TYR A 136 79.43 3.07 -12.10
N ARG A 137 80.56 3.66 -11.68
CA ARG A 137 81.62 4.08 -12.61
C ARG A 137 82.30 2.81 -13.11
N ASN A 138 82.05 2.44 -14.37
CA ASN A 138 82.64 1.26 -14.99
C ASN A 138 84.17 1.35 -14.92
N ASN A 139 84.78 0.62 -13.99
CA ASN A 139 86.22 0.52 -13.82
C ASN A 139 86.67 -0.76 -14.53
N PRO A 140 87.36 -0.67 -15.68
CA PRO A 140 87.68 -1.81 -16.54
C PRO A 140 88.65 -2.83 -15.93
N ASN A 141 89.12 -2.64 -14.70
CA ASN A 141 90.14 -3.46 -14.05
C ASN A 141 89.59 -4.43 -12.98
N LEU A 142 88.28 -4.60 -12.85
CA LEU A 142 87.68 -5.52 -11.86
C LEU A 142 87.26 -6.84 -12.53
N PRO A 143 87.65 -8.01 -11.98
CA PRO A 143 87.24 -9.30 -12.53
C PRO A 143 85.73 -9.52 -12.32
N HIS A 144 85.07 -10.08 -13.33
CA HIS A 144 83.63 -10.37 -13.32
C HIS A 144 83.39 -11.88 -13.44
N ALA A 145 82.55 -12.44 -12.58
CA ALA A 145 82.09 -13.83 -12.68
C ALA A 145 80.63 -13.86 -13.16
N PRO A 146 80.30 -14.60 -14.24
CA PRO A 146 78.91 -14.74 -14.69
C PRO A 146 78.17 -15.73 -13.77
N LYS A 147 77.07 -15.29 -13.14
CA LYS A 147 76.19 -16.17 -12.37
C LYS A 147 74.78 -16.14 -12.94
N THR A 148 74.33 -17.29 -13.45
CA THR A 148 72.98 -17.45 -14.01
C THR A 148 72.00 -17.68 -12.87
N VAL A 149 71.00 -16.81 -12.72
CA VAL A 149 69.89 -17.00 -11.77
C VAL A 149 68.65 -17.31 -12.58
N GLN A 150 68.00 -18.43 -12.30
CA GLN A 150 66.76 -18.85 -12.97
C GLN A 150 65.58 -18.19 -12.23
N ILE A 151 64.82 -17.36 -12.93
CA ILE A 151 63.57 -16.76 -12.45
C ILE A 151 62.47 -17.39 -13.28
N GLU A 152 61.55 -18.13 -12.64
CA GLU A 152 60.70 -19.14 -13.29
C GLU A 152 59.64 -18.62 -14.29
N ASP A 153 59.53 -17.31 -14.53
CA ASP A 153 58.52 -16.76 -15.47
C ASP A 153 59.05 -15.79 -16.54
N LEU A 154 60.37 -15.55 -16.60
CA LEU A 154 61.00 -14.70 -17.61
C LEU A 154 62.29 -15.39 -18.06
N GLY A 155 62.21 -16.14 -19.18
CA GLY A 155 63.26 -17.06 -19.65
C GLY A 155 64.70 -16.57 -19.50
N LYS A 156 65.62 -17.50 -19.19
CA LYS A 156 67.07 -17.34 -18.91
C LYS A 156 67.66 -15.95 -19.25
N ILE A 157 67.65 -15.06 -18.27
CA ILE A 157 68.40 -13.79 -18.34
C ILE A 157 69.73 -13.98 -17.58
N GLN A 158 70.85 -13.69 -18.24
CA GLN A 158 72.16 -13.72 -17.60
C GLN A 158 72.43 -12.38 -16.90
N PHE A 159 72.67 -12.39 -15.60
CA PHE A 159 73.09 -11.23 -14.84
C PHE A 159 74.57 -11.37 -14.46
N ILE A 160 75.37 -10.35 -14.74
CA ILE A 160 76.76 -10.30 -14.31
C ILE A 160 76.75 -9.65 -12.93
N ARG A 161 77.06 -10.42 -11.88
CA ARG A 161 77.20 -9.90 -10.52
C ARG A 161 78.68 -9.88 -10.17
N TYR A 162 79.13 -8.78 -9.58
CA TYR A 162 80.48 -8.67 -9.04
C TYR A 162 80.67 -9.69 -7.91
N ASP A 163 81.69 -10.55 -8.03
CA ASP A 163 82.09 -11.53 -7.02
C ASP A 163 83.48 -11.15 -6.49
N PRO A 164 83.58 -10.63 -5.26
CA PRO A 164 84.84 -10.16 -4.70
C PRO A 164 85.86 -11.29 -4.45
N ASP A 165 85.45 -12.56 -4.51
CA ASP A 165 86.30 -13.71 -4.23
C ASP A 165 86.78 -14.43 -5.51
N ALA A 166 86.37 -13.95 -6.69
CA ALA A 166 86.80 -14.50 -7.98
C ALA A 166 88.28 -14.13 -8.24
N LYS A 167 89.19 -15.06 -7.94
CA LYS A 167 90.62 -14.91 -8.24
C LYS A 167 90.86 -14.98 -9.76
N SER A 168 91.68 -14.04 -10.25
CA SER A 168 92.08 -13.83 -11.66
C SER A 168 92.81 -15.01 -12.27
#